data_AF-A0A8S9DMD9-F1
#
_entry.id   AF-A0A8S9DMD9-F1
#
_cell.length_a   1.000
_cell.length_b   1.000
_cell.length_c   1.000
_cell.angle_alpha   90.00
_cell.angle_beta   90.00
_cell.angle_gamma   90.00
#
_symmetry.space_group_name_H-M   'P 1'
#
loop_
_entity.id
_entity.type
_entity.pdbx_description
1 polymer ?
#
loop_
_entity_poly.entity_id
_entity_poly.type
_entity_poly.pdbx_seq_one_letter_code
_entity_poly.pdbx_strand_id
1 'polypeptide(L)'
;MTLHDVALFIISNKAFLPSYGVFPSGIIIQIDPVYICDLNAVDLVQSIETVASKEILPLSEVTNEEWKVRKSPLLIATGMKSWKELDKNSIAYGLEWVGQDIELSFSYHNNKNRLEVDPKKSMFFKKNTPLNRIVKIILEDYRVRKNTQ
;
A
#
# COMPACT_ATOMS: atom_id res chain seq x y z
N MET A 1 3.20 -13.09 14.65
CA MET A 1 3.82 -11.85 14.14
C MET A 1 2.71 -11.08 13.45
N THR A 2 2.24 -9.99 14.06
CA THR A 2 1.22 -9.14 13.43
C THR A 2 1.95 -8.20 12.49
N LEU A 3 1.83 -8.41 11.18
CA LEU A 3 2.25 -7.40 10.22
C LEU A 3 1.29 -6.25 10.37
N HIS A 4 1.80 -5.14 10.87
CA HIS A 4 1.12 -3.87 10.85
C HIS A 4 1.75 -3.08 9.70
N ASP A 5 1.34 -3.42 8.48
CA ASP A 5 1.75 -2.75 7.24
C ASP A 5 0.51 -2.33 6.47
N VAL A 6 0.55 -1.12 5.91
CA VAL A 6 -0.45 -0.60 5.01
C VAL A 6 0.25 -0.08 3.77
N ALA A 7 0.05 -0.75 2.64
CA ALA A 7 0.37 -0.18 1.35
C ALA A 7 -0.76 0.72 0.84
N LEU A 8 -0.40 1.88 0.32
CA LEU A 8 -1.29 2.81 -0.38
C LEU A 8 -0.83 2.93 -1.82
N PHE A 9 -1.70 2.62 -2.78
CA PHE A 9 -1.48 2.89 -4.20
C PHE A 9 -2.39 4.03 -4.63
N ILE A 10 -1.81 5.13 -5.11
CA ILE A 10 -2.55 6.27 -5.64
C ILE A 10 -2.62 6.18 -7.16
N ILE A 11 -3.84 6.08 -7.68
CA ILE A 11 -4.15 5.98 -9.12
C ILE A 11 -5.32 6.91 -9.42
N SER A 12 -5.19 7.77 -10.44
CA SER A 12 -6.27 8.66 -10.91
C SER A 12 -6.99 9.46 -9.80
N ASN A 13 -6.24 9.99 -8.83
CA ASN A 13 -6.72 10.73 -7.64
C ASN A 13 -7.55 9.89 -6.63
N LYS A 14 -7.41 8.57 -6.62
CA LYS A 14 -7.95 7.70 -5.57
C LYS A 14 -6.84 6.88 -4.92
N ALA A 15 -6.99 6.55 -3.64
CA ALA A 15 -6.11 5.62 -2.95
C ALA A 15 -6.75 4.23 -2.91
N PHE A 16 -5.92 3.21 -3.10
CA PHE A 16 -6.25 1.79 -3.04
C PHE A 16 -5.38 1.14 -1.97
N LEU A 17 -6.00 0.54 -0.95
CA LEU A 17 -5.35 -0.05 0.21
C LEU A 17 -5.77 -1.51 0.32
N PRO A 18 -4.96 -2.47 -0.16
CA PRO A 18 -5.29 -3.88 -0.09
C PRO A 18 -5.24 -4.41 1.35
N SER A 19 -6.09 -5.39 1.65
CA SER A 19 -5.91 -6.23 2.84
C SER A 19 -4.82 -7.29 2.57
N TYR A 20 -4.31 -7.94 3.62
CA TYR A 20 -3.26 -8.96 3.48
C TYR A 20 -3.67 -10.32 4.04
N GLY A 21 -3.19 -11.37 3.37
CA GLY A 21 -3.27 -12.75 3.83
C GLY A 21 -1.89 -13.41 3.83
N VAL A 22 -1.73 -14.45 4.65
CA VAL A 22 -0.48 -15.19 4.81
C VAL A 22 -0.71 -16.69 4.66
N PHE A 23 0.10 -17.35 3.84
CA PHE A 23 0.10 -18.80 3.73
C PHE A 23 0.93 -19.46 4.84
N PRO A 24 0.72 -20.75 5.13
CA PRO A 24 1.57 -21.51 6.06
C PRO A 24 3.07 -21.45 5.74
N SER A 25 3.44 -21.34 4.46
CA SER A 25 4.82 -21.08 3.99
C SER A 25 5.41 -19.73 4.42
N GLY A 26 4.60 -18.80 4.94
CA GLY A 26 5.01 -17.45 5.34
C GLY A 26 4.91 -16.41 4.22
N ILE A 27 4.50 -16.81 3.01
CA ILE A 27 4.27 -15.89 1.89
C ILE A 27 3.06 -15.01 2.22
N ILE A 28 3.28 -13.69 2.20
CA ILE A 28 2.23 -12.68 2.38
C ILE A 28 1.79 -12.17 1.00
N ILE A 29 0.49 -12.05 0.82
CA ILE A 29 -0.12 -11.54 -0.41
C ILE A 29 -1.25 -10.55 -0.13
N GLN A 30 -1.55 -9.72 -1.12
CA GLN A 30 -2.72 -8.87 -1.12
C GLN A 30 -3.99 -9.70 -1.36
N ILE A 31 -5.04 -9.42 -0.59
CA ILE A 31 -6.35 -10.08 -0.65
C ILE A 31 -7.48 -9.04 -0.61
N ASP A 32 -8.72 -9.51 -0.81
CA ASP A 32 -9.91 -8.70 -0.59
C ASP A 32 -10.25 -8.52 0.90
N PRO A 33 -10.92 -7.41 1.27
CA PRO A 33 -11.28 -6.29 0.41
C PRO A 33 -10.07 -5.36 0.13
N VAL A 34 -10.05 -4.75 -1.06
CA VAL A 34 -9.25 -3.56 -1.34
C VAL A 34 -10.08 -2.33 -0.98
N TYR A 35 -9.61 -1.55 -0.02
CA TYR A 35 -10.25 -0.31 0.39
C TYR A 35 -9.92 0.80 -0.60
N ILE A 36 -10.96 1.53 -1.02
CA ILE A 36 -10.82 2.61 -1.99
C ILE A 36 -11.35 3.88 -1.35
N CYS A 37 -10.56 4.94 -1.36
CA CYS A 37 -10.95 6.21 -0.76
C CYS A 37 -10.46 7.40 -1.58
N ASP A 38 -11.05 8.58 -1.33
CA ASP A 38 -10.62 9.81 -1.95
C ASP A 38 -9.35 10.36 -1.28
N LEU A 39 -8.58 11.17 -2.00
CA LEU A 39 -7.32 11.75 -1.52
C LEU A 39 -7.56 13.01 -0.68
N ASN A 40 -8.24 12.84 0.44
CA ASN A 40 -8.36 13.85 1.48
C ASN A 40 -7.96 13.27 2.84
N ALA A 41 -7.69 14.15 3.80
CA ALA A 41 -7.13 13.75 5.07
C ALA A 41 -8.05 12.83 5.89
N VAL A 42 -9.37 13.05 5.81
CA VAL A 42 -10.35 12.28 6.59
C VAL A 42 -10.43 10.85 6.07
N ASP A 43 -10.64 10.71 4.77
CA ASP A 43 -10.83 9.40 4.14
C ASP A 43 -9.58 8.53 4.17
N LEU A 44 -8.41 9.14 4.00
CA LEU A 44 -7.13 8.44 4.11
C LEU A 44 -6.85 7.97 5.54
N VAL A 45 -7.06 8.83 6.55
CA VAL A 45 -6.87 8.42 7.96
C VAL A 45 -7.80 7.26 8.28
N GLN A 46 -9.09 7.38 7.97
CA GLN A 46 -10.08 6.34 8.25
C GLN A 46 -9.73 5.02 7.54
N SER A 47 -9.30 5.09 6.28
CA SER A 47 -8.95 3.90 5.49
C SER A 47 -7.65 3.25 5.99
N ILE A 48 -6.64 4.04 6.37
CA ILE A 48 -5.41 3.53 6.99
C ILE A 48 -5.72 2.87 8.32
N GLU A 49 -6.51 3.49 9.19
CA GLU A 49 -6.91 2.90 10.48
C GLU A 49 -7.68 1.58 10.28
N THR A 50 -8.56 1.55 9.28
CA THR A 50 -9.33 0.35 8.94
C THR A 50 -8.43 -0.79 8.49
N VAL A 51 -7.43 -0.53 7.64
CA VAL A 51 -6.51 -1.58 7.18
C VAL A 51 -5.51 -1.96 8.28
N ALA A 52 -4.94 -0.99 9.00
CA ALA A 52 -3.94 -1.23 10.04
C ALA A 52 -4.49 -1.97 11.27
N SER A 53 -5.80 -1.86 11.53
CA SER A 53 -6.48 -2.60 12.61
C SER A 53 -6.83 -4.04 12.24
N LYS A 54 -6.69 -4.42 10.97
CA LYS A 54 -6.94 -5.79 10.53
C LYS A 54 -5.73 -6.67 10.78
N GLU A 55 -6.01 -7.88 11.23
CA GLU A 55 -5.02 -8.94 11.27
C GLU A 55 -4.77 -9.48 9.86
N ILE A 56 -3.55 -9.97 9.60
CA ILE A 56 -3.29 -10.72 8.38
C ILE A 56 -4.13 -12.00 8.41
N LEU A 57 -4.92 -12.23 7.36
CA LEU A 57 -5.76 -13.42 7.27
C LEU A 57 -4.91 -14.68 7.02
N PRO A 58 -4.98 -15.72 7.87
CA PRO A 58 -4.39 -17.01 7.55
C PRO A 58 -5.10 -17.62 6.34
N LEU A 59 -4.33 -17.98 5.32
CA LEU A 59 -4.82 -18.61 4.10
C LEU A 59 -4.53 -20.11 4.12
N SER A 60 -5.29 -20.89 3.36
CA SER A 60 -4.95 -22.29 3.07
C SER A 60 -3.89 -22.35 1.97
N GLU A 61 -2.96 -23.31 2.03
CA GLU A 61 -2.02 -23.55 0.92
C GLU A 61 -2.78 -23.78 -0.39
N VAL A 62 -2.22 -23.29 -1.48
CA VAL A 62 -2.80 -23.43 -2.82
C VAL A 62 -1.84 -24.17 -3.73
N THR A 63 -2.41 -24.92 -4.66
CA THR A 63 -1.68 -25.64 -5.71
C THR A 63 -1.01 -24.66 -6.68
N ASN A 64 -0.04 -25.17 -7.45
CA ASN A 64 0.62 -24.38 -8.49
C ASN A 64 -0.38 -23.89 -9.56
N GLU A 65 -1.42 -24.67 -9.82
CA GLU A 65 -2.47 -24.40 -10.79
C GLU A 65 -3.36 -23.25 -10.32
N GLU A 66 -3.74 -23.24 -9.04
CA GLU A 66 -4.45 -22.12 -8.42
C GLU A 66 -3.61 -20.85 -8.42
N TRP A 67 -2.30 -20.95 -8.15
CA TRP A 67 -1.38 -19.81 -8.25
C TRP A 67 -1.36 -19.17 -9.64
N LYS A 68 -1.37 -19.98 -10.71
CA LYS A 68 -1.33 -19.49 -12.10
C LYS A 68 -2.58 -18.70 -12.50
N VAL A 69 -3.74 -19.05 -11.96
CA VAL A 69 -5.02 -18.40 -12.30
C VAL A 69 -5.44 -17.33 -11.31
N ARG A 70 -4.79 -17.27 -10.14
CA ARG A 70 -5.05 -16.25 -9.12
C ARG A 70 -4.78 -14.86 -9.70
N LYS A 71 -5.78 -14.00 -9.61
CA LYS A 71 -5.65 -12.57 -9.93
C LYS A 71 -5.44 -11.78 -8.64
N SER A 72 -4.58 -10.77 -8.71
CA SER A 72 -4.40 -9.83 -7.61
C SER A 72 -5.68 -9.01 -7.43
N PRO A 73 -6.26 -8.96 -6.22
CA PRO A 73 -7.41 -8.09 -5.95
C PRO A 73 -7.12 -6.62 -6.21
N LEU A 74 -5.88 -6.17 -5.99
CA LEU A 74 -5.49 -4.81 -6.32
C LEU A 74 -5.59 -4.55 -7.82
N LEU A 75 -5.07 -5.44 -8.67
CA LEU A 75 -5.18 -5.29 -10.13
C LEU A 75 -6.64 -5.28 -10.60
N ILE A 76 -7.50 -6.10 -9.98
CA ILE A 76 -8.95 -6.11 -10.23
C ILE A 76 -9.55 -4.77 -9.84
N ALA A 77 -9.31 -4.30 -8.61
CA ALA A 77 -9.86 -3.06 -8.07
C ALA A 77 -9.44 -1.83 -8.87
N THR A 78 -8.21 -1.83 -9.41
CA THR A 78 -7.69 -0.73 -10.22
C THR A 78 -8.02 -0.85 -11.71
N GLY A 79 -8.61 -1.98 -12.15
CA GLY A 79 -8.87 -2.27 -13.56
C GLY A 79 -7.61 -2.50 -14.42
N MET A 80 -6.46 -2.74 -13.78
CA MET A 80 -5.17 -2.87 -14.47
C MET A 80 -4.96 -4.33 -14.88
N LYS A 81 -4.34 -4.55 -16.05
CA LYS A 81 -4.15 -5.91 -16.59
C LYS A 81 -2.87 -6.57 -16.09
N SER A 82 -1.92 -5.79 -15.56
CA SER A 82 -0.63 -6.31 -15.10
C SER A 82 0.01 -5.42 -14.02
N TRP A 83 0.91 -6.01 -13.23
CA TRP A 83 1.75 -5.28 -12.28
C TRP A 83 2.62 -4.21 -12.95
N LYS A 84 3.13 -4.48 -14.15
CA LYS A 84 3.89 -3.49 -14.93
C LYS A 84 3.04 -2.25 -15.25
N GLU A 85 1.77 -2.45 -15.57
CA GLU A 85 0.83 -1.37 -15.84
C GLU A 85 0.49 -0.62 -14.56
N LEU A 86 0.27 -1.31 -13.45
CA LEU A 86 0.07 -0.71 -12.14
C LEU A 86 1.25 0.17 -11.75
N ASP A 87 2.48 -0.35 -11.81
CA ASP A 87 3.69 0.36 -11.43
C ASP A 87 3.83 1.66 -12.22
N LYS A 88 3.66 1.60 -13.54
CA LYS A 88 3.79 2.77 -14.42
C LYS A 88 2.77 3.87 -14.09
N ASN A 89 1.58 3.51 -13.64
CA ASN A 89 0.45 4.43 -13.50
C ASN A 89 0.11 4.78 -12.05
N SER A 90 0.93 4.37 -11.09
CA SER A 90 0.67 4.61 -9.67
C SER A 90 1.84 5.30 -8.96
N ILE A 91 1.50 5.94 -7.84
CA ILE A 91 2.44 6.35 -6.80
C ILE A 91 2.11 5.50 -5.58
N ALA A 92 3.11 4.93 -4.92
CA ALA A 92 2.90 4.08 -3.76
C ALA A 92 3.55 4.66 -2.50
N TYR A 93 2.91 4.40 -1.38
CA TYR A 93 3.43 4.67 -0.04
C TYR A 93 3.27 3.39 0.79
N GLY A 94 4.19 3.16 1.73
CA GLY A 94 4.09 2.11 2.72
C GLY A 94 4.07 2.70 4.12
N LEU A 95 3.27 2.13 5.01
CA LEU A 95 3.27 2.46 6.43
C LEU A 95 3.49 1.19 7.23
N GLU A 96 4.68 1.04 7.80
CA GLU A 96 5.04 -0.14 8.59
C GLU A 96 5.25 0.26 10.06
N TRP A 97 4.56 -0.41 10.98
CA TRP A 97 4.77 -0.22 12.42
C TRP A 97 5.82 -1.18 12.92
N VAL A 98 7.03 -0.66 13.17
CA VAL A 98 8.18 -1.44 13.60
C VAL A 98 8.56 -1.03 15.03
N GLY A 99 8.26 -1.90 15.99
CA GLY A 99 8.55 -1.66 17.41
C GLY A 99 7.83 -0.43 17.97
N GLN A 100 8.60 0.64 18.25
CA GLN A 100 8.11 1.92 18.78
C GLN A 100 8.00 3.02 17.71
N ASP A 101 8.20 2.67 16.45
CA ASP A 101 8.22 3.61 15.34
C ASP A 101 7.23 3.20 14.23
N ILE A 102 6.92 4.14 13.36
CA ILE A 102 6.17 3.99 12.11
C ILE A 102 7.11 4.44 11.00
N GLU A 103 7.43 3.54 10.08
CA GLU A 103 8.16 3.86 8.85
C GLU A 103 7.15 4.27 7.78
N LEU A 104 7.30 5.49 7.25
CA LEU A 104 6.66 5.94 6.03
C LEU A 104 7.65 5.77 4.88
N SER A 105 7.38 4.81 4.03
CA SER A 105 8.11 4.55 2.80
C SER A 105 7.47 5.26 1.63
N PHE A 106 8.30 5.86 0.78
CA PHE A 106 7.86 6.54 -0.45
C PHE A 106 8.30 5.74 -1.65
N SER A 107 7.47 5.60 -2.67
CA SER A 107 7.92 5.03 -3.93
C SER A 107 8.61 6.05 -4.83
N TYR A 108 9.41 5.58 -5.79
CA TYR A 108 9.83 6.31 -6.98
C TYR A 108 9.80 5.37 -8.19
N HIS A 109 9.79 5.93 -9.40
CA HIS A 109 9.95 5.14 -10.63
C HIS A 109 11.43 5.00 -10.95
N ASN A 110 11.93 3.77 -11.00
CA ASN A 110 13.28 3.50 -11.48
C ASN A 110 13.39 3.71 -13.01
N ASN A 111 14.60 3.53 -13.56
CA ASN A 111 14.85 3.66 -15.01
C ASN A 111 14.05 2.70 -15.91
N LYS A 112 13.40 1.68 -15.34
CA LYS A 112 12.52 0.73 -16.03
C LYS A 112 11.03 1.02 -15.77
N ASN A 113 10.70 2.17 -15.18
CA ASN A 113 9.35 2.56 -14.73
C ASN A 113 8.71 1.55 -13.77
N ARG A 114 9.51 0.85 -12.97
CA ARG A 114 9.02 0.03 -11.86
C ARG A 114 8.96 0.87 -10.61
N LEU A 115 7.97 0.61 -9.77
CA LEU A 115 7.92 1.20 -8.45
C LEU A 115 8.93 0.53 -7.53
N GLU A 116 9.78 1.35 -6.93
CA GLU A 116 10.71 0.93 -5.88
C GLU A 116 10.60 1.87 -4.68
N VAL A 117 10.95 1.38 -3.50
CA VAL A 117 11.05 2.22 -2.30
C VAL A 117 12.24 3.18 -2.46
N ASP A 118 12.02 4.45 -2.15
CA ASP A 118 13.05 5.48 -2.05
C ASP A 118 13.56 5.54 -0.60
N PRO A 119 14.67 4.87 -0.27
CA PRO A 119 15.20 4.88 1.10
C PRO A 119 15.70 6.26 1.53
N LYS A 120 16.02 7.17 0.59
CA LYS A 120 16.51 8.51 0.92
C LYS A 120 15.38 9.44 1.36
N LYS A 121 14.16 9.14 0.93
CA LYS A 121 12.96 9.91 1.26
C LYS A 121 12.15 9.32 2.42
N SER A 122 12.35 8.04 2.70
CA SER A 122 11.64 7.33 3.76
C SER A 122 11.89 7.97 5.13
N MET A 123 10.86 8.01 5.97
CA MET A 123 10.84 8.74 7.23
C MET A 123 10.34 7.86 8.36
N PHE A 124 10.88 8.08 9.56
CA PHE A 124 10.43 7.39 10.77
C PHE A 124 9.70 8.36 11.71
N PHE A 125 8.58 7.90 12.25
CA PHE A 125 7.78 8.60 13.23
C PHE A 125 7.67 7.76 14.50
N LYS A 126 7.43 8.38 15.65
CA LYS A 126 7.11 7.61 16.87
C LYS A 126 5.73 6.96 16.71
N LYS A 127 5.52 5.77 17.29
CA LYS A 127 4.27 5.00 17.19
C LYS A 127 3.01 5.75 17.64
N ASN A 128 3.16 6.69 18.57
CA ASN A 128 2.08 7.56 19.03
C ASN A 128 1.87 8.82 18.18
N THR A 129 2.60 8.97 17.07
CA THR A 129 2.42 10.09 16.14
C THR A 129 1.01 10.00 15.53
N PRO A 130 0.20 11.07 15.62
CA PRO A 130 -1.12 11.07 15.01
C PRO A 130 -1.07 10.82 13.50
N LEU A 131 -1.90 9.88 13.01
CA LEU A 131 -1.94 9.51 11.59
C LEU A 131 -2.26 10.70 10.68
N ASN A 132 -3.04 11.67 11.15
CA ASN A 132 -3.32 12.89 10.38
C ASN A 132 -2.06 13.69 10.00
N ARG A 133 -0.98 13.61 10.78
CA ARG A 133 0.31 14.25 10.47
C ARG A 133 1.01 13.52 9.33
N ILE A 134 1.02 12.20 9.39
CA ILE A 134 1.62 11.33 8.37
C ILE A 134 0.85 11.47 7.04
N VAL A 135 -0.48 11.45 7.10
CA VAL A 135 -1.35 11.64 5.93
C VAL A 135 -1.17 13.01 5.28
N LYS A 136 -0.93 14.08 6.05
CA LYS A 136 -0.59 15.40 5.49
C LYS A 136 0.67 15.34 4.63
N ILE A 137 1.71 14.64 5.09
CA ILE A 137 2.97 14.47 4.35
C ILE A 137 2.73 13.70 3.05
N ILE A 138 1.95 12.61 3.09
CA ILE A 138 1.56 11.84 1.90
C ILE A 138 0.84 12.73 0.88
N LEU A 139 -0.13 13.53 1.33
CA LEU A 139 -0.91 14.42 0.46
C LEU A 139 -0.07 15.56 -0.12
N GLU A 140 0.83 16.15 0.67
CA GLU A 140 1.77 17.17 0.21
C GLU A 140 2.72 16.60 -0.86
N ASP A 141 3.29 15.42 -0.62
CA ASP A 141 4.16 14.76 -1.59
C ASP A 141 3.42 14.45 -2.89
N TYR A 142 2.22 13.88 -2.78
CA TYR A 142 1.37 13.59 -3.93
C TYR A 142 1.11 14.84 -4.79
N ARG A 143 0.81 15.98 -4.15
CA ARG A 143 0.58 17.25 -4.85
C ARG A 143 1.83 17.73 -5.57
N VAL A 144 3.00 17.65 -4.95
CA VAL A 144 4.27 18.04 -5.58
C VAL A 144 4.51 17.19 -6.84
N ARG A 145 4.39 15.86 -6.72
CA ARG A 145 4.61 14.94 -7.85
C ARG A 145 3.65 15.18 -9.00
N LYS A 146 2.37 15.41 -8.70
CA LYS A 146 1.34 15.70 -9.70
C LYS A 146 1.64 16.99 -10.49
N ASN A 147 2.27 17.98 -9.86
CA ASN A 147 2.61 19.25 -10.51
C ASN A 147 3.93 19.19 -11.30
N THR A 148 4.71 18.12 -11.13
CA THR A 148 6.01 17.92 -11.81
C THR A 148 5.97 16.88 -12.94
N GLN A 149 4.83 16.22 -13.15
CA GLN A 149 4.55 15.32 -14.27
C GLN A 149 3.87 16.08 -15.41
#